data_AF-A0A4R1L2X4-F1
#
_entry.id   AF-A0A4R1L2X4-F1
#
_cell.length_a   1.000
_cell.length_b   1.000
_cell.length_c   1.000
_cell.angle_alpha   90.00
_cell.angle_beta   90.00
_cell.angle_gamma   90.00
#
_symmetry.space_group_name_H-M   'P 1'
#
loop_
_entity.id
_entity.type
_entity.pdbx_description
1 polymer ?
#
loop_
_entity_poly.entity_id
_entity_poly.type
_entity_poly.pdbx_seq_one_letter_code
_entity_poly.pdbx_strand_id
1 'polypeptide(L)'
;MENKSLPDGFSGFSWLLAGFCLPILFWPLSLLLSPAIFDNPELDYFNRTFISFSMWLYPFVLAIMARILFKLNQRHPNLAKKALIASAVIFWCVVGYVVIVGFN
;
A
#
# COMPACT_ATOMS: atom_id res chain seq x y z
N MET A 1 -5.82 -9.27 45.03
CA MET A 1 -4.87 -9.55 43.93
C MET A 1 -5.51 -9.05 42.65
N GLU A 2 -5.23 -7.81 42.30
CA GLU A 2 -5.78 -7.19 41.08
C GLU A 2 -4.78 -7.45 39.95
N ASN A 3 -5.05 -8.48 39.14
CA ASN A 3 -4.32 -8.72 37.91
C ASN A 3 -4.76 -7.65 36.91
N LYS A 4 -4.12 -6.48 36.96
CA LYS A 4 -4.19 -5.46 35.91
C LYS A 4 -3.54 -6.10 34.68
N SER A 5 -4.34 -6.74 33.82
CA SER A 5 -3.93 -7.04 32.45
C SER A 5 -3.36 -5.76 31.87
N LEU A 6 -2.07 -5.80 31.56
CA LEU A 6 -1.36 -4.75 30.83
C LEU A 6 -2.26 -4.32 29.66
N PRO A 7 -2.49 -3.02 29.42
CA PRO A 7 -3.30 -2.60 28.28
C PRO A 7 -2.70 -3.26 27.05
N ASP A 8 -3.48 -4.11 26.38
CA ASP A 8 -3.08 -4.84 25.18
C ASP A 8 -2.37 -3.85 24.24
N GLY A 9 -1.04 -3.89 24.28
CA GLY A 9 -0.19 -3.05 23.47
C GLY A 9 -0.57 -3.26 22.02
N PHE A 10 -0.62 -2.18 21.25
CA PHE A 10 -0.92 -2.13 19.82
C PHE A 10 -0.90 -3.51 19.14
N SER A 11 -2.09 -4.08 18.90
CA SER A 11 -2.23 -5.40 18.27
C SER A 11 -1.35 -5.47 17.04
N GLY A 12 -0.60 -6.56 16.84
CA GLY A 12 0.28 -6.71 15.65
C GLY A 12 -0.43 -6.44 14.32
N PHE A 13 -1.76 -6.57 14.28
CA PHE A 13 -2.59 -6.12 13.15
C PHE A 13 -2.49 -4.61 12.87
N SER A 14 -2.51 -3.75 13.90
CA SER A 14 -2.37 -2.29 13.75
C SER A 14 -0.99 -1.90 13.22
N TRP A 15 0.07 -2.63 13.61
CA TRP A 15 1.41 -2.39 13.09
C TRP A 15 1.53 -2.82 11.62
N LEU A 16 0.96 -3.98 11.29
CA LEU A 16 0.83 -4.48 9.93
C LEU A 16 0.00 -3.52 9.05
N LEU A 17 -1.12 -3.00 9.56
CA LEU A 17 -1.96 -2.02 8.86
C LEU A 17 -1.24 -0.68 8.67
N ALA A 18 -0.49 -0.21 9.68
CA ALA A 18 0.35 0.97 9.57
C ALA A 18 1.43 0.77 8.49
N GLY A 19 2.08 -0.40 8.47
CA GLY A 19 3.01 -0.78 7.41
C GLY A 19 2.38 -0.82 6.03
N PHE A 20 1.14 -1.31 5.92
CA PHE A 20 0.37 -1.29 4.67
C PHE A 20 -0.01 0.12 4.20
N CYS A 21 -0.19 1.07 5.13
CA CYS A 21 -0.43 2.48 4.81
C CYS A 21 0.85 3.28 4.53
N LEU A 22 2.02 2.75 4.87
CA LEU A 22 3.33 3.38 4.65
C LEU A 22 3.57 3.82 3.19
N PRO A 23 3.13 3.06 2.16
CA PRO A 23 3.26 3.48 0.78
C PRO A 23 2.54 4.78 0.44
N ILE A 24 1.45 5.11 1.14
CA ILE A 24 0.70 6.37 0.94
C ILE A 24 1.62 7.58 1.18
N LEU A 25 2.61 7.45 2.07
CA LEU A 25 3.58 8.51 2.34
C LEU A 25 4.53 8.77 1.17
N PHE A 26 4.68 7.82 0.23
CA PHE A 26 5.46 8.01 -0.98
C PHE A 26 4.69 8.72 -2.10
N TRP A 27 3.42 9.10 -1.88
CA TRP A 27 2.67 9.90 -2.85
C TRP A 27 3.37 11.20 -3.28
N PRO A 28 3.85 12.08 -2.39
CA PRO A 28 4.59 13.27 -2.82
C PRO A 28 5.82 12.92 -3.68
N LEU A 29 6.47 11.79 -3.39
CA LEU A 29 7.58 11.28 -4.19
C LEU A 29 7.12 10.88 -5.60
N SER A 30 5.92 10.32 -5.71
CA SER A 30 5.29 9.97 -6.98
C SER A 30 4.93 11.20 -7.82
N LEU A 31 4.51 12.31 -7.21
CA LEU A 31 4.34 13.57 -7.95
C LEU A 31 5.67 14.08 -8.53
N LEU A 32 6.76 13.86 -7.79
CA LEU A 32 8.12 14.21 -8.24
C LEU A 32 8.67 13.25 -9.31
N LEU A 33 8.33 11.96 -9.23
CA LEU A 33 8.76 10.93 -10.18
C LEU A 33 8.03 11.03 -11.52
N SER A 34 6.79 11.52 -11.53
CA SER A 34 6.00 11.66 -12.74
C SER A 34 6.78 12.35 -13.88
N PRO A 35 7.31 13.58 -13.72
CA PRO A 35 8.06 14.23 -14.80
C PRO A 35 9.31 13.44 -15.25
N ALA A 36 10.03 12.79 -14.32
CA ALA A 36 11.19 11.96 -14.67
C ALA A 36 10.83 10.74 -15.53
N ILE A 37 9.69 10.11 -15.27
CA ILE A 37 9.17 8.99 -16.08
C ILE A 37 8.60 9.50 -17.42
N PHE A 38 8.01 10.70 -17.45
CA PHE A 38 7.55 11.34 -18.69
C PHE A 38 8.72 11.78 -19.60
N ASP A 39 9.92 11.98 -19.08
CA ASP A 39 11.06 12.38 -19.91
C ASP A 39 11.76 11.20 -20.60
N ASN A 40 11.39 9.95 -20.28
CA ASN A 40 11.98 8.73 -20.86
C ASN A 40 11.27 8.33 -22.18
N PRO A 41 11.84 8.61 -23.37
CA PRO A 41 11.18 8.38 -24.66
C PRO A 41 11.00 6.90 -25.04
N GLU A 42 11.59 5.97 -24.30
CA GLU A 42 11.51 4.52 -24.57
C GLU A 42 10.26 3.85 -23.97
N LEU A 43 9.51 4.56 -23.13
CA LEU A 43 8.29 4.04 -22.51
C LEU A 43 7.08 4.19 -23.43
N ASP A 44 6.54 3.05 -23.86
CA ASP A 44 5.28 2.93 -24.59
C ASP A 44 4.14 3.72 -23.90
N TYR A 45 3.26 4.34 -24.70
CA TYR A 45 2.16 5.19 -24.23
C TYR A 45 1.25 4.48 -23.21
N PHE A 46 1.03 3.17 -23.38
CA PHE A 46 0.25 2.38 -22.44
C PHE A 46 0.94 2.26 -21.07
N ASN A 47 2.23 1.96 -21.05
CA ASN A 47 3.00 1.80 -19.81
C ASN A 47 3.06 3.13 -19.03
N ARG A 48 3.29 4.23 -19.73
CA ARG A 48 3.38 5.57 -19.14
C ARG A 48 2.06 6.02 -18.51
N THR A 49 0.94 5.77 -19.20
CA THR A 49 -0.41 6.07 -18.68
C THR A 49 -0.75 5.18 -17.49
N PHE A 50 -0.42 3.89 -17.56
CA PHE A 50 -0.68 2.94 -16.48
C PHE A 50 0.12 3.27 -15.22
N ILE A 51 1.43 3.55 -15.35
CA ILE A 51 2.29 3.96 -14.24
C ILE A 51 1.74 5.24 -13.59
N SER A 52 1.46 6.28 -14.39
CA SER A 52 0.92 7.55 -13.87
C SER A 52 -0.41 7.38 -13.16
N PHE A 53 -1.33 6.61 -13.75
CA PHE A 53 -2.64 6.34 -13.18
C PHE A 53 -2.54 5.53 -11.88
N SER A 54 -1.70 4.49 -11.86
CA SER A 54 -1.47 3.68 -10.66
C SER A 54 -0.90 4.53 -9.54
N MET A 55 0.04 5.43 -9.83
CA MET A 55 0.67 6.36 -8.88
C MET A 55 -0.32 7.34 -8.23
N TRP A 56 -1.40 7.69 -8.91
CA TRP A 56 -2.46 8.54 -8.37
C TRP A 56 -3.57 7.74 -7.67
N LEU A 57 -3.93 6.57 -8.19
CA LEU A 57 -5.07 5.80 -7.70
C LEU A 57 -4.72 4.90 -6.50
N TYR A 58 -3.49 4.38 -6.43
CA TYR A 58 -3.06 3.48 -5.36
C TYR A 58 -3.35 3.98 -3.92
N PRO A 59 -3.13 5.26 -3.55
CA PRO A 59 -3.33 5.71 -2.17
C PRO A 59 -4.81 5.76 -1.78
N PHE A 60 -5.70 6.08 -2.72
CA PHE A 60 -7.15 5.96 -2.49
C PHE A 60 -7.55 4.51 -2.29
N VAL A 61 -7.04 3.61 -3.14
CA VAL A 61 -7.31 2.16 -3.03
C VAL A 61 -6.78 1.61 -1.70
N LEU A 62 -5.56 1.96 -1.31
CA LEU A 62 -4.97 1.57 -0.02
C LEU A 62 -5.79 2.10 1.16
N ALA A 63 -6.23 3.36 1.13
CA ALA A 63 -7.04 3.94 2.20
C ALA A 63 -8.41 3.25 2.34
N ILE A 64 -9.06 2.95 1.22
CA ILE A 64 -10.33 2.21 1.19
C ILE A 64 -10.11 0.78 1.71
N MET A 65 -9.09 0.08 1.22
CA MET A 65 -8.73 -1.26 1.70
C MET A 65 -8.43 -1.25 3.19
N ALA A 66 -7.65 -0.28 3.68
CA ALA A 66 -7.33 -0.17 5.10
C ALA A 66 -8.59 -0.02 5.96
N ARG A 67 -9.57 0.80 5.53
CA ARG A 67 -10.88 0.90 6.20
C ARG A 67 -11.66 -0.42 6.18
N ILE A 68 -11.70 -1.10 5.03
CA ILE A 68 -12.40 -2.38 4.91
C ILE A 68 -11.76 -3.43 5.81
N LEU A 69 -10.43 -3.54 5.80
CA LEU A 69 -9.68 -4.50 6.60
C LEU A 69 -9.78 -4.18 8.10
N PHE A 70 -9.81 -2.91 8.47
CA PHE A 70 -10.05 -2.51 9.87
C PHE A 70 -11.44 -2.95 10.34
N LYS A 71 -12.47 -2.72 9.53
CA LYS A 71 -13.84 -3.15 9.83
C LYS A 71 -13.97 -4.68 9.83
N LEU A 72 -13.25 -5.37 8.95
CA LEU A 72 -13.19 -6.83 8.89
C LEU A 72 -12.47 -7.42 10.11
N ASN A 73 -11.40 -6.77 10.59
CA ASN A 73 -10.66 -7.22 11.77
C ASN A 73 -11.51 -7.19 13.05
N GLN A 74 -12.48 -6.28 13.15
CA GLN A 74 -13.44 -6.26 14.28
C GLN A 74 -14.37 -7.48 14.30
N ARG A 75 -14.66 -8.10 13.15
CA ARG A 75 -15.50 -9.32 13.07
C ARG A 75 -14.69 -10.61 12.99
N HIS A 76 -13.60 -10.60 12.24
CA HIS A 76 -12.77 -11.78 11.95
C HIS A 76 -11.26 -11.42 11.85
N PRO A 77 -10.55 -11.37 12.98
CA PRO A 77 -9.15 -10.88 13.01
C PRO A 77 -8.17 -11.76 12.23
N ASN A 78 -8.36 -13.08 12.21
CA ASN A 78 -7.48 -13.99 11.46
C ASN A 78 -7.61 -13.85 9.94
N LEU A 79 -8.84 -13.64 9.42
CA LEU A 79 -9.06 -13.41 7.99
C LEU A 79 -8.52 -12.05 7.57
N ALA A 80 -8.73 -11.01 8.39
CA ALA A 80 -8.22 -9.67 8.10
C ALA A 80 -6.69 -9.65 8.00
N LYS A 81 -5.98 -10.36 8.87
CA LYS A 81 -4.51 -10.50 8.78
C LYS A 81 -4.06 -11.19 7.49
N LYS A 82 -4.68 -12.31 7.11
CA LYS A 82 -4.35 -13.01 5.85
C LYS A 82 -4.61 -12.14 4.63
N ALA A 83 -5.76 -11.46 4.59
CA ALA A 83 -6.11 -10.54 3.50
C ALA A 83 -5.13 -9.37 3.43
N LEU A 84 -4.72 -8.81 4.57
CA LEU A 84 -3.75 -7.72 4.63
C LEU A 84 -2.40 -8.15 4.05
N ILE A 85 -1.87 -9.29 4.50
CA ILE A 85 -0.59 -9.81 4.02
C ILE A 85 -0.66 -10.08 2.51
N ALA A 86 -1.73 -10.72 2.03
CA ALA A 86 -1.93 -10.96 0.60
C ALA A 86 -1.96 -9.65 -0.20
N SER A 87 -2.71 -8.65 0.28
CA SER A 87 -2.77 -7.33 -0.38
C SER A 87 -1.43 -6.59 -0.36
N ALA A 88 -0.66 -6.72 0.72
CA ALA A 88 0.66 -6.12 0.84
C ALA A 88 1.65 -6.73 -0.16
N VAL A 89 1.65 -8.06 -0.30
CA VAL A 89 2.50 -8.77 -1.27
C VAL A 89 2.16 -8.33 -2.70
N ILE A 90 0.87 -8.30 -3.06
CA ILE A 90 0.43 -7.86 -4.38
C ILE A 90 0.88 -6.41 -4.63
N PHE A 91 0.71 -5.53 -3.65
CA PHE A 91 1.12 -4.13 -3.77
C PHE A 91 2.63 -4.02 -4.03
N TRP A 92 3.48 -4.72 -3.26
CA TRP A 92 4.93 -4.71 -3.46
C TRP A 92 5.34 -5.29 -4.82
N CYS A 93 4.65 -6.31 -5.32
CA CYS A 93 4.88 -6.81 -6.68
C CYS A 93 4.60 -5.75 -7.74
N VAL A 94 3.49 -5.00 -7.61
CA VAL A 94 3.16 -3.91 -8.54
C VAL A 94 4.19 -2.78 -8.46
N VAL A 95 4.60 -2.38 -7.26
CA VAL A 95 5.66 -1.37 -7.08
C VAL A 95 6.97 -1.82 -7.72
N GLY A 96 7.38 -3.09 -7.50
CA GLY A 96 8.57 -3.66 -8.13
C GLY A 96 8.50 -3.61 -9.66
N TYR A 97 7.34 -3.95 -10.23
CA TYR A 97 7.11 -3.83 -11.68
C TYR A 97 7.24 -2.39 -12.17
N VAL A 98 6.64 -1.42 -11.49
CA VAL A 98 6.72 0.01 -11.85
C VAL A 98 8.16 0.51 -11.78
N VAL A 99 8.94 0.10 -10.77
CA VAL A 99 10.34 0.52 -10.64
C VAL A 99 11.19 -0.11 -11.73
N ILE A 100 11.04 -1.42 -11.99
CA ILE A 100 11.83 -2.11 -13.01
C ILE A 100 11.49 -1.57 -14.40
N VAL A 101 10.21 -1.44 -14.76
CA VAL A 101 9.80 -1.01 -16.11
C VAL A 101 9.92 0.50 -16.29
N GLY A 102 9.69 1.28 -15.23
CA GLY A 102 9.74 2.74 -15.29
C GLY A 102 11.16 3.33 -15.32
N PHE A 103 12.15 2.60 -14.79
CA PHE A 103 13.55 3.05 -14.70
C PHE A 103 14.56 2.18 -15.46
N ASN A 104 14.12 1.15 -16.18
CA ASN A 104 14.97 0.37 -17.09
C ASN A 104 14.83 0.91 -18.51
#